data_AF-A0A7C8NM80-F1
#
_entry.id   AF-A0A7C8NM80-F1
#
_cell.length_a   1.000
_cell.length_b   1.000
_cell.length_c   1.000
_cell.angle_alpha   90.00
_cell.angle_beta   90.00
_cell.angle_gamma   90.00
#
_symmetry.space_group_name_H-M   'P 1'
#
loop_
_entity.id
_entity.type
_entity.pdbx_description
1 polymer ?
#
loop_
_entity_poly.entity_id
_entity_poly.type
_entity_poly.pdbx_seq_one_letter_code
_entity_poly.pdbx_strand_id
1 'polypeptide(L)'
;MSLHYVRFIDLILQPTNTTRNIIWQYFRRLDLVDRKPLEKYSNIELYFCLVLLGLKYDLDRPPTLTGGVKLFNMNAHYGGHNRLDELRIKELEVALLEALDWNLYVPY
;
A
#
# COMPACT_ATOMS: atom_id res chain seq x y z
N MET A 1 -1.26 10.32 9.94
CA MET A 1 -0.31 9.97 8.86
C MET A 1 0.29 11.27 8.31
N SER A 2 1.62 11.43 8.25
CA SER A 2 2.23 12.68 7.75
C SER A 2 2.10 12.81 6.23
N LEU A 3 1.77 14.01 5.74
CA LEU A 3 1.50 14.32 4.33
C LEU A 3 2.68 14.00 3.39
N HIS A 4 3.90 13.96 3.92
CA HIS A 4 5.12 13.64 3.15
C HIS A 4 5.17 12.18 2.69
N TYR A 5 4.64 11.24 3.48
CA TYR A 5 4.68 9.80 3.14
C TYR A 5 3.81 9.46 1.94
N VAL A 6 2.62 10.04 1.90
CA VAL A 6 1.63 9.89 0.82
C VAL A 6 2.24 10.35 -0.51
N ARG A 7 2.88 11.53 -0.50
CA ARG A 7 3.48 12.12 -1.71
C ARG A 7 4.63 11.30 -2.28
N PHE A 8 5.48 10.73 -1.45
CA PHE A 8 6.64 9.95 -1.92
C PHE A 8 6.23 8.67 -2.66
N ILE A 9 5.30 7.90 -2.09
CA ILE A 9 4.84 6.65 -2.70
C ILE A 9 4.00 6.92 -3.94
N ASP A 10 3.17 7.97 -3.92
CA ASP A 10 2.42 8.41 -5.10
C ASP A 10 3.35 8.89 -6.24
N LEU A 11 4.48 9.51 -5.93
CA LEU A 11 5.45 9.93 -6.95
C LEU A 11 6.13 8.73 -7.65
N ILE A 12 6.37 7.65 -6.91
CA ILE A 12 7.06 6.46 -7.41
C ILE A 12 6.12 5.54 -8.18
N LEU A 13 4.94 5.29 -7.63
CA LEU A 13 3.98 4.33 -8.19
C LEU A 13 2.94 4.99 -9.10
N GLN A 14 2.86 6.33 -9.09
CA GLN A 14 2.02 7.14 -9.97
C GLN A 14 0.56 6.63 -10.08
N PRO A 15 -0.14 6.41 -8.94
CA PRO A 15 -1.52 5.97 -8.97
C PRO A 15 -2.42 7.00 -9.66
N THR A 16 -3.40 6.52 -10.43
CA THR A 16 -4.42 7.38 -11.04
C THR A 16 -5.36 7.93 -9.97
N ASN A 17 -6.22 8.90 -10.32
CA ASN A 17 -7.25 9.36 -9.39
C ASN A 17 -8.23 8.23 -9.01
N THR A 18 -8.50 7.31 -9.93
CA THR A 18 -9.32 6.11 -9.67
C THR A 18 -8.63 5.21 -8.65
N THR A 19 -7.35 4.90 -8.86
CA THR A 19 -6.55 4.11 -7.91
C THR A 19 -6.50 4.77 -6.54
N ARG A 20 -6.31 6.10 -6.46
CA ARG A 20 -6.31 6.85 -5.19
C ARG A 20 -7.64 6.75 -4.46
N ASN A 21 -8.77 6.80 -5.18
CA ASN A 21 -10.09 6.60 -4.57
C ASN A 21 -10.21 5.18 -3.99
N ILE A 22 -9.77 4.15 -4.72
CA ILE A 22 -9.74 2.77 -4.23
C ILE A 22 -8.88 2.65 -2.95
N ILE A 23 -7.66 3.20 -2.96
CA ILE A 23 -6.76 3.23 -1.81
C ILE A 23 -7.43 3.90 -0.61
N TRP A 24 -8.11 5.03 -0.82
CA TRP A 24 -8.83 5.74 0.24
C TRP A 24 -9.98 4.93 0.82
N GLN A 25 -10.71 4.18 -0.01
CA GLN A 25 -11.76 3.27 0.46
C GLN A 25 -11.18 2.14 1.31
N TYR A 26 -10.05 1.56 0.91
CA TYR A 26 -9.35 0.57 1.74
C TYR A 26 -8.92 1.16 3.07
N PHE A 27 -8.37 2.38 3.09
CA PHE A 27 -8.03 3.08 4.33
C PHE A 27 -9.23 3.23 5.27
N ARG A 28 -10.37 3.70 4.75
CA ARG A 28 -11.58 3.85 5.56
C ARG A 28 -12.09 2.52 6.12
N ARG A 29 -11.99 1.44 5.33
CA ARG A 29 -12.38 0.11 5.78
C ARG A 29 -11.44 -0.41 6.86
N LEU A 30 -10.15 -0.14 6.74
CA LEU A 30 -9.18 -0.48 7.79
C LEU A 30 -9.43 0.26 9.11
N ASP A 31 -10.05 1.45 9.10
CA ASP A 31 -10.45 2.15 10.34
C ASP A 31 -11.59 1.42 11.09
N LEU A 32 -12.32 0.52 10.42
CA LEU A 32 -13.47 -0.18 10.97
C LEU A 32 -13.16 -1.60 11.45
N VAL A 33 -11.93 -2.08 11.28
CA VAL A 33 -11.52 -3.46 11.61
C VAL A 33 -10.44 -3.47 12.71
N ASP A 34 -10.24 -4.63 13.34
CA ASP A 34 -9.20 -4.78 14.35
C ASP A 34 -7.80 -4.61 13.72
N ARG A 35 -7.08 -3.56 14.13
CA ARG A 35 -5.76 -3.21 13.62
C ARG A 35 -4.61 -3.90 14.35
N LYS A 36 -4.86 -4.65 15.42
CA LYS A 36 -3.80 -5.34 16.18
C LYS A 36 -2.80 -6.12 15.32
N PRO A 37 -3.22 -6.87 14.27
CA PRO A 37 -2.27 -7.58 13.40
C PRO A 37 -1.35 -6.66 12.59
N LEU A 38 -1.79 -5.41 12.37
CA LEU A 38 -1.14 -4.42 11.52
C LEU A 38 -0.23 -3.46 12.30
N GLU A 39 -0.38 -3.37 13.63
CA GLU A 39 0.40 -2.44 14.50
C GLU A 39 1.91 -2.70 14.47
N LYS A 40 2.33 -3.92 14.13
CA LYS A 40 3.75 -4.28 14.00
C LYS A 40 4.42 -3.72 12.73
N TYR A 41 3.65 -3.14 11.81
CA TYR A 41 4.14 -2.55 10.56
C TYR A 41 4.14 -1.03 10.64
N SER A 42 5.12 -0.41 10.00
CA SER A 42 5.23 1.03 9.91
C SER A 42 4.17 1.61 8.97
N ASN A 43 3.81 2.88 9.19
CA ASN A 43 2.87 3.60 8.34
C ASN A 43 3.28 3.62 6.86
N ILE A 44 4.59 3.59 6.58
CA ILE A 44 5.10 3.59 5.21
C ILE A 44 4.92 2.23 4.54
N GLU A 45 5.13 1.13 5.27
CA GLU A 45 4.85 -0.22 4.80
C GLU A 45 3.35 -0.39 4.52
N LEU A 46 2.51 0.09 5.45
CA LEU A 46 1.04 0.07 5.31
C LEU A 46 0.57 0.85 4.09
N TYR A 47 1.01 2.11 3.93
CA TYR A 47 0.61 2.91 2.79
C TYR A 47 1.12 2.32 1.46
N PHE A 48 2.37 1.87 1.42
CA PHE A 48 2.95 1.23 0.24
C PHE A 48 2.17 -0.01 -0.18
N CYS A 49 1.83 -0.88 0.78
CA CYS A 49 1.09 -2.10 0.50
C CYS A 49 -0.35 -1.80 0.03
N LEU A 50 -1.01 -0.80 0.62
CA LEU A 50 -2.33 -0.35 0.18
C LEU A 50 -2.32 0.22 -1.23
N VAL A 51 -1.29 0.97 -1.60
CA VAL A 51 -1.12 1.48 -2.98
C VAL A 51 -0.91 0.32 -3.95
N LEU A 52 -0.08 -0.66 -3.61
CA LEU A 52 0.08 -1.86 -4.42
C LEU A 52 -1.23 -2.65 -4.58
N LEU A 53 -2.00 -2.84 -3.51
CA LEU A 53 -3.32 -3.48 -3.56
C LEU A 53 -4.30 -2.70 -4.43
N GLY A 54 -4.32 -1.37 -4.31
CA GLY A 54 -5.13 -0.50 -5.16
C GLY A 54 -4.78 -0.63 -6.64
N LEU A 55 -3.48 -0.63 -6.97
CA LEU A 55 -3.00 -0.81 -8.34
C LEU A 55 -3.35 -2.20 -8.88
N LYS A 56 -3.23 -3.25 -8.05
CA LYS A 56 -3.64 -4.63 -8.40
C LYS A 56 -5.12 -4.76 -8.70
N TYR A 57 -5.95 -3.96 -8.03
CA TYR A 57 -7.40 -3.95 -8.26
C TYR A 57 -7.76 -3.13 -9.51
N ASP A 58 -7.14 -1.96 -9.69
CA ASP A 58 -7.52 -0.99 -10.73
C ASP A 58 -6.96 -1.31 -12.13
N LEU A 59 -5.77 -1.93 -12.20
CA LEU A 59 -5.04 -2.10 -13.46
C LEU A 59 -5.14 -3.53 -14.00
N ASP A 60 -5.35 -3.66 -15.31
CA ASP A 60 -5.24 -4.94 -16.03
C ASP A 60 -3.84 -5.57 -15.93
N ARG A 61 -2.81 -4.72 -15.78
CA ARG A 61 -1.39 -5.11 -15.70
C ARG A 61 -0.72 -4.39 -14.53
N PRO A 62 -0.96 -4.83 -13.29
CA PRO A 62 -0.42 -4.16 -12.12
C PRO A 62 1.09 -4.43 -11.95
N PRO A 63 1.82 -3.55 -11.24
CA PRO A 63 3.20 -3.81 -10.89
C PRO A 63 3.32 -5.05 -10.00
N THR A 64 4.37 -5.83 -10.23
CA THR A 64 4.70 -6.96 -9.35
C THR A 64 5.15 -6.44 -7.98
N LEU A 65 4.97 -7.23 -6.93
CA LEU A 65 5.46 -6.90 -5.59
C LEU A 65 6.96 -6.58 -5.62
N THR A 66 7.76 -7.48 -6.21
CA THR A 66 9.20 -7.30 -6.40
C THR A 66 9.52 -6.01 -7.17
N GLY A 67 8.76 -5.69 -8.22
CA GLY A 67 8.93 -4.47 -9.00
C GLY A 67 8.67 -3.22 -8.17
N GLY A 68 7.55 -3.18 -7.44
CA GLY A 68 7.21 -2.07 -6.55
C GLY A 68 8.25 -1.87 -5.45
N VAL A 69 8.70 -2.95 -4.80
CA VAL A 69 9.69 -2.88 -3.71
C VAL A 69 11.04 -2.40 -4.23
N LYS A 70 11.48 -2.87 -5.41
CA LYS A 70 12.70 -2.36 -6.05
C LYS A 70 12.60 -0.88 -6.38
N LEU A 71 11.50 -0.45 -7.00
CA LEU A 71 11.24 0.96 -7.31
C LEU A 71 11.28 1.84 -6.06
N PHE A 72 10.64 1.40 -4.97
CA PHE A 72 10.69 2.10 -3.70
C PHE A 72 12.12 2.20 -3.16
N ASN A 73 12.83 1.06 -3.08
CA ASN A 73 14.16 0.98 -2.50
C ASN A 73 15.22 1.78 -3.28
N MET A 74 15.06 1.91 -4.60
CA MET A 74 15.90 2.76 -5.44
C MET A 74 15.73 4.25 -5.15
N ASN A 75 14.62 4.66 -4.54
CA ASN A 75 14.31 6.07 -4.25
C ASN A 75 14.29 6.39 -2.75
N ALA A 76 14.39 5.37 -1.89
CA ALA A 76 14.23 5.50 -0.44
C ALA A 76 15.22 6.48 0.20
N HIS A 77 16.44 6.59 -0.36
CA HIS A 77 17.44 7.54 0.12
C HIS A 77 17.07 9.00 -0.13
N TYR A 78 16.36 9.31 -1.21
CA TYR A 78 15.89 10.67 -1.50
C TYR A 78 14.73 11.11 -0.60
N GLY A 79 13.94 10.14 -0.12
CA GLY A 79 12.82 10.39 0.80
C GLY A 79 13.18 10.34 2.29
N GLY A 80 14.43 9.99 2.64
CA GLY A 80 14.82 9.75 4.03
C GLY A 80 14.09 8.56 4.66
N HIS A 81 13.82 7.52 3.86
CA HIS A 81 13.03 6.36 4.27
C HIS A 81 13.88 5.10 4.38
N ASN A 82 13.49 4.21 5.30
CA ASN A 82 14.07 2.88 5.40
C ASN A 82 13.70 2.05 4.18
N ARG A 83 14.62 1.17 3.76
CA ARG A 83 14.34 0.20 2.72
C ARG A 83 13.25 -0.76 3.17
N LEU A 84 12.37 -1.13 2.24
CA LEU A 84 11.36 -2.16 2.44
C LEU A 84 11.97 -3.54 2.21
N ASP A 85 11.59 -4.47 3.08
CA ASP A 85 11.86 -5.90 2.93
C ASP A 85 10.70 -6.59 2.19
N GLU A 86 11.00 -7.29 1.11
CA GLU A 86 9.98 -7.87 0.23
C GLU A 86 9.12 -8.94 0.93
N LEU A 87 9.76 -9.80 1.74
CA LEU A 87 9.04 -10.85 2.47
C LEU A 87 8.10 -10.22 3.50
N ARG A 88 8.57 -9.20 4.21
CA ARG A 88 7.78 -8.45 5.17
C ARG A 88 6.59 -7.73 4.55
N ILE A 89 6.74 -7.13 3.36
CA ILE A 89 5.61 -6.56 2.63
C ILE A 89 4.64 -7.66 2.16
N LYS A 90 5.13 -8.84 1.77
CA LYS A 90 4.26 -9.96 1.41
C LYS A 90 3.42 -10.45 2.60
N GLU A 91 4.03 -10.55 3.78
CA GLU A 91 3.30 -10.87 5.02
C GLU A 91 2.25 -9.81 5.34
N LEU A 92 2.61 -8.53 5.17
CA LEU A 92 1.69 -7.42 5.37
C LEU A 92 0.52 -7.46 4.37
N GLU A 93 0.79 -7.81 3.12
CA GLU A 93 -0.25 -7.95 2.09
C GLU A 93 -1.30 -8.98 2.50
N VAL A 94 -0.87 -10.15 2.99
CA VAL A 94 -1.78 -11.18 3.50
C VAL A 94 -2.56 -10.68 4.71
N ALA A 95 -1.88 -10.05 5.68
CA ALA A 95 -2.55 -9.51 6.87
C ALA A 95 -3.57 -8.42 6.53
N LEU A 96 -3.31 -7.60 5.51
CA LEU A 96 -4.25 -6.59 5.02
C LEU A 96 -5.46 -7.21 4.32
N LEU A 97 -5.25 -8.26 3.52
CA LEU A 97 -6.34 -8.99 2.88
C LEU A 97 -7.24 -9.67 3.92
N GLU A 98 -6.66 -10.30 4.94
CA GLU A 98 -7.40 -10.87 6.07
C GLU A 98 -8.17 -9.80 6.84
N ALA A 99 -7.54 -8.65 7.14
CA ALA A 99 -8.20 -7.54 7.81
C ALA A 99 -9.36 -6.95 6.99
N LEU A 100 -9.28 -7.00 5.67
CA LEU A 100 -10.34 -6.56 4.75
C LEU A 100 -11.36 -7.68 4.43
N ASP A 101 -11.28 -8.83 5.11
CA ASP A 101 -12.11 -10.02 4.90
C ASP A 101 -12.10 -10.50 3.45
N TRP A 102 -10.94 -10.39 2.78
CA TRP A 102 -10.73 -10.70 1.36
C TRP A 102 -11.64 -9.95 0.38
N ASN A 103 -12.49 -9.07 0.88
CA ASN A 103 -13.41 -8.29 0.08
C ASN A 103 -12.69 -7.03 -0.36
N LEU A 104 -12.23 -6.98 -1.60
CA LEU A 104 -11.61 -5.78 -2.18
C LEU A 104 -12.60 -4.96 -3.02
N TYR A 105 -13.89 -5.31 -3.02
CA TYR A 105 -14.87 -4.60 -3.82
C TYR A 105 -14.97 -3.13 -3.38
N VAL A 106 -14.88 -2.25 -4.38
CA VAL A 106 -15.11 -0.81 -4.23
C VAL A 106 -16.26 -0.43 -5.17
N PRO A 107 -17.41 0.03 -4.65
CA PRO A 107 -18.50 0.51 -5.49
C PRO A 107 -18.09 1.83 -6.16
N TYR A 108 -18.34 1.92 -7.47
CA TYR A 108 -18.09 3.10 -8.31
C TYR A 108 -19.27 4.07 -8.31
#